data_AF-A0A6G3SI61-F1
#
_entry.id   AF-A0A6G3SI61-F1
#
_cell.length_a   1.000
_cell.length_b   1.000
_cell.length_c   1.000
_cell.angle_alpha   90.00
_cell.angle_beta   90.00
_cell.angle_gamma   90.00
#
_symmetry.space_group_name_H-M   'P 1'
#
loop_
_entity.id
_entity.type
_entity.pdbx_description
1 polymer ?
#
loop_
_entity_poly.entity_id
_entity_poly.type
_entity_poly.pdbx_seq_one_letter_code
_entity_poly.pdbx_strand_id
1 'polypeptide(L)'
;MSSDRGDAEPRFVKRTTNPRLHEDDGAGLIVSGPPRYKFRTSRPVRYVAVADTDDALVGYLWFNDDDDAADWEPLKSGGSRAGGLGLTWTKRLEAGKARGLTPSQAVTELIEQWPSTESTHIVTGSLTEAPSLRALEQLAGHSAHERVWKSTPGSLFGLAIGDAMGYPTEFLNMEQITAKFGPWEQMGLPLSAGDVVRVTDDTQMALAVGEALVEAGAGEPGARRTRGANAAADALTPAPVEAALRKHFVKWLRDPDNNRAPGQTCLNACVALERGLRWQDATVIGSKGCGANMRVTPVALVPGLGSEQRAGIAQLQAALTHGHPTALAASDLTAHATWLLAHGCELGDLLPRLRAYAQESRHTYHAEWLGDLAAKAGAADPRAFIAFGWDECLRALDTAAAALRVKDVGRDPSKAVGAGWIAEEALATALYCLLVVDGDPRPAVARAAHSSGDSDSIAALAGAFAGASRGLVYWPPEWREALEYKDRISALAAVWDKTA
;
A
#
# COMPACT_ATOMS: atom_id res chain seq x y z
N MET A 1 46.07 -48.22 -4.97
CA MET A 1 44.80 -48.97 -4.97
C MET A 1 44.22 -48.82 -3.58
N SER A 2 43.07 -48.23 -3.30
CA SER A 2 42.02 -47.58 -4.08
C SER A 2 41.44 -46.47 -3.18
N SER A 3 41.03 -45.39 -3.82
CA SER A 3 40.28 -44.26 -3.27
C SER A 3 38.96 -44.66 -2.62
N ASP A 4 38.60 -43.99 -1.52
CA ASP A 4 37.21 -43.85 -1.11
C ASP A 4 36.98 -42.40 -0.63
N ARG A 5 36.56 -41.54 -1.58
CA ARG A 5 36.00 -40.21 -1.29
C ARG A 5 34.50 -40.34 -1.49
N GLY A 6 33.74 -40.31 -0.40
CA GLY A 6 32.29 -40.18 -0.46
C GLY A 6 31.92 -38.75 -0.82
N ASP A 7 31.73 -38.48 -2.11
CA ASP A 7 31.03 -37.28 -2.58
C ASP A 7 29.54 -37.42 -2.25
N ALA A 8 29.09 -36.69 -1.23
CA ALA A 8 27.67 -36.50 -0.97
C ALA A 8 27.17 -35.38 -1.89
N GLU A 9 26.57 -35.75 -3.02
CA GLU A 9 25.87 -34.78 -3.88
C GLU A 9 24.72 -34.10 -3.11
N PRO A 10 24.55 -32.77 -3.24
CA PRO A 10 23.37 -32.10 -2.71
C PRO A 10 22.16 -32.57 -3.51
N ARG A 11 21.21 -33.23 -2.82
CA ARG A 11 19.88 -33.54 -3.37
C ARG A 11 19.17 -32.25 -3.75
N PHE A 12 19.25 -31.87 -5.01
CA PHE A 12 18.38 -30.87 -5.61
C PHE A 12 16.94 -31.39 -5.51
N VAL A 13 16.12 -30.73 -4.71
CA VAL A 13 14.67 -30.92 -4.72
C VAL A 13 14.17 -30.37 -6.05
N LYS A 14 14.07 -31.23 -7.06
CA LYS A 14 13.25 -30.96 -8.23
C LYS A 14 11.79 -30.92 -7.77
N ARG A 15 11.20 -29.74 -7.70
CA ARG A 15 9.75 -29.56 -7.81
C ARG A 15 9.46 -28.83 -9.12
N THR A 16 9.26 -29.63 -10.16
CA THR A 16 8.60 -29.22 -11.41
C THR A 16 7.11 -29.51 -11.26
N THR A 17 6.33 -28.47 -10.92
CA THR A 17 4.96 -28.12 -11.37
C THR A 17 4.32 -27.22 -10.31
N ASN A 18 3.83 -26.05 -10.74
CA ASN A 18 3.02 -25.15 -9.92
C ASN A 18 1.64 -25.82 -9.70
N PRO A 19 1.21 -26.13 -8.47
CA PRO A 19 -0.02 -26.89 -8.20
C PRO A 19 -1.33 -26.13 -8.52
N ARG A 20 -1.23 -24.83 -8.86
CA ARG A 20 -2.34 -23.86 -8.97
C ARG A 20 -3.38 -24.06 -10.08
N LEU A 21 -3.26 -25.10 -10.91
CA LEU A 21 -4.28 -25.41 -11.93
C LEU A 21 -5.29 -26.48 -11.49
N HIS A 22 -5.11 -27.08 -10.32
CA HIS A 22 -5.91 -28.24 -9.90
C HIS A 22 -6.67 -28.08 -8.56
N GLU A 23 -6.50 -26.97 -7.86
CA GLU A 23 -7.38 -26.64 -6.73
C GLU A 23 -8.55 -25.81 -7.25
N ASP A 24 -9.69 -26.49 -7.36
CA ASP A 24 -11.00 -25.87 -7.58
C ASP A 24 -11.37 -25.17 -6.26
N ASP A 25 -10.76 -24.02 -6.01
CA ASP A 25 -11.09 -23.16 -4.88
C ASP A 25 -12.47 -22.59 -5.14
N GLY A 26 -13.49 -23.26 -4.61
CA GLY A 26 -14.91 -22.95 -4.73
C GLY A 26 -15.37 -21.59 -4.16
N ALA A 27 -14.60 -20.52 -4.38
CA ALA A 27 -14.97 -19.14 -4.04
C ALA A 27 -15.74 -18.48 -5.20
N GLY A 28 -16.87 -19.09 -5.56
CA GLY A 28 -17.90 -18.42 -6.34
C GLY A 28 -18.80 -17.62 -5.41
N LEU A 29 -18.46 -16.34 -5.19
CA LEU A 29 -19.40 -15.24 -4.87
C LEU A 29 -18.62 -13.93 -4.83
N ILE A 30 -18.66 -13.21 -5.94
CA ILE A 30 -18.18 -11.84 -6.06
C ILE A 30 -19.24 -10.94 -5.42
N VAL A 31 -18.95 -10.41 -4.23
CA VAL A 31 -19.75 -9.31 -3.69
C VAL A 31 -19.12 -8.02 -4.20
N SER A 32 -19.72 -7.43 -5.23
CA SER A 32 -19.39 -6.06 -5.61
C SER A 32 -19.64 -5.15 -4.43
N GLY A 33 -18.71 -4.22 -4.20
CA GLY A 33 -19.01 -3.09 -3.33
C GLY A 33 -20.23 -2.33 -3.86
N PRO A 34 -21.10 -1.78 -3.00
CA PRO A 34 -22.25 -1.01 -3.46
C PRO A 34 -21.81 0.19 -4.33
N PRO A 35 -22.61 0.59 -5.34
CA PRO A 35 -22.34 1.80 -6.12
C PRO A 35 -22.17 3.01 -5.21
N ARG A 36 -21.15 3.85 -5.48
CA ARG A 36 -20.89 5.06 -4.69
C ARG A 36 -20.56 6.26 -5.55
N TYR A 37 -20.79 7.45 -5.01
CA TYR A 37 -20.28 8.70 -5.57
C TYR A 37 -18.76 8.75 -5.48
N LYS A 38 -18.14 9.58 -6.31
CA LYS A 38 -16.76 9.99 -6.08
C LYS A 38 -16.67 10.68 -4.72
N PHE A 39 -15.53 10.56 -4.11
CA PHE A 39 -15.28 11.00 -2.73
C PHE A 39 -14.14 12.02 -2.71
N ARG A 40 -13.92 12.66 -3.88
CA ARG A 40 -13.04 13.79 -4.12
C ARG A 40 -13.60 14.62 -5.25
N THR A 41 -13.30 15.91 -5.21
CA THR A 41 -13.52 16.83 -6.31
C THR A 41 -12.45 17.92 -6.21
N SER A 42 -11.97 18.38 -7.36
CA SER A 42 -11.10 19.56 -7.45
C SER A 42 -11.91 20.86 -7.58
N ARG A 43 -13.23 20.76 -7.66
CA ARG A 43 -14.16 21.89 -7.74
C ARG A 43 -14.66 22.30 -6.35
N PRO A 44 -15.29 23.48 -6.23
CA PRO A 44 -16.01 23.87 -5.03
C PRO A 44 -17.04 22.81 -4.61
N VAL A 45 -17.23 22.64 -3.31
CA VAL A 45 -18.19 21.67 -2.74
C VAL A 45 -19.34 22.42 -2.08
N ARG A 46 -20.56 21.88 -2.20
CA ARG A 46 -21.67 22.23 -1.31
C ARG A 46 -21.64 21.28 -0.13
N TYR A 47 -22.05 21.74 1.05
CA TYR A 47 -22.10 20.90 2.24
C TYR A 47 -23.21 21.30 3.21
N VAL A 48 -23.64 20.34 4.03
CA VAL A 48 -24.55 20.54 5.17
C VAL A 48 -23.85 20.09 6.45
N ALA A 49 -24.19 20.74 7.56
CA ALA A 49 -23.73 20.39 8.89
C ALA A 49 -24.56 19.25 9.48
N VAL A 50 -23.92 18.32 10.18
CA VAL A 50 -24.56 17.19 10.86
C VAL A 50 -24.23 17.24 12.34
N ALA A 51 -25.27 17.17 13.17
CA ALA A 51 -25.18 17.17 14.63
C ALA A 51 -25.70 15.85 15.23
N ASP A 52 -25.35 15.57 16.48
CA ASP A 52 -25.92 14.46 17.24
C ASP A 52 -27.22 14.87 17.98
N THR A 53 -27.75 13.99 18.82
CA THR A 53 -28.98 14.24 19.60
C THR A 53 -28.87 15.36 20.63
N ASP A 54 -27.65 15.79 20.98
CA ASP A 54 -27.38 16.88 21.91
C ASP A 54 -27.11 18.21 21.17
N ASP A 55 -27.43 18.27 19.88
CA ASP A 55 -27.13 19.38 18.96
C ASP A 55 -25.62 19.70 18.84
N ALA A 56 -24.76 18.77 19.24
CA ALA A 56 -23.32 18.92 19.08
C ALA A 56 -22.94 18.57 17.64
N LEU A 57 -22.21 19.48 16.98
CA LEU A 57 -21.73 19.25 15.62
C LEU A 57 -20.77 18.05 15.59
N VAL A 58 -21.01 17.09 14.68
CA VAL A 58 -20.21 15.87 14.54
C VAL A 58 -19.52 15.74 13.17
N GLY A 59 -19.93 16.51 12.16
CA GLY A 59 -19.28 16.55 10.85
C GLY A 59 -20.11 17.22 9.77
N TYR A 60 -19.75 16.98 8.52
CA TYR A 60 -20.38 17.56 7.34
C TYR A 60 -20.65 16.48 6.30
N LEU A 61 -21.80 16.59 5.62
CA LEU A 61 -22.04 15.89 4.35
C LEU A 61 -21.75 16.87 3.22
N TRP A 62 -20.90 16.50 2.27
CA TRP A 62 -20.55 17.36 1.14
C TRP A 62 -20.84 16.68 -0.19
N PHE A 63 -21.04 17.50 -1.23
CA PHE A 63 -21.38 17.03 -2.57
C PHE A 63 -21.02 18.04 -3.68
N ASN A 64 -20.80 17.51 -4.88
CA ASN A 64 -20.58 18.21 -6.13
C ASN A 64 -21.15 17.38 -7.29
N ASP A 65 -22.14 17.91 -8.02
CA ASP A 65 -22.81 17.17 -9.09
C ASP A 65 -21.93 17.01 -10.34
N ASP A 66 -21.09 18.00 -10.64
CA ASP A 66 -20.27 18.02 -11.86
C ASP A 66 -19.23 16.89 -11.90
N ASP A 67 -18.68 16.55 -10.73
CA ASP A 67 -17.76 15.42 -10.56
C ASP A 67 -18.45 14.14 -10.09
N ASP A 68 -19.78 14.14 -9.96
CA ASP A 68 -20.55 13.02 -9.42
C ASP A 68 -19.99 12.57 -8.05
N ALA A 69 -19.71 13.56 -7.19
CA ALA A 69 -18.98 13.39 -5.95
C ALA A 69 -19.82 13.74 -4.71
N ALA A 70 -19.79 12.90 -3.68
CA ALA A 70 -20.33 13.18 -2.35
C ALA A 70 -19.70 12.25 -1.31
N ASP A 71 -19.45 12.75 -0.11
CA ASP A 71 -18.96 11.94 1.01
C ASP A 71 -19.24 12.60 2.38
N TRP A 72 -18.91 11.86 3.44
CA TRP A 72 -18.90 12.28 4.83
C TRP A 72 -17.54 12.87 5.23
N GLU A 73 -17.55 14.03 5.88
CA GLU A 73 -16.38 14.69 6.46
C GLU A 73 -16.54 14.81 7.99
N PRO A 74 -15.93 13.93 8.81
CA PRO A 74 -16.11 13.95 10.26
C PRO A 74 -15.40 15.14 10.90
N LEU A 75 -15.98 15.71 11.96
CA LEU A 75 -15.27 16.69 12.79
C LEU A 75 -14.15 16.04 13.60
N LYS A 76 -13.00 16.71 13.65
CA LYS A 76 -11.86 16.30 14.48
C LYS A 76 -12.20 16.20 15.96
N SER A 77 -12.91 17.20 16.50
CA SER A 77 -13.27 17.26 17.93
C SER A 77 -14.12 16.07 18.39
N GLY A 78 -14.81 15.40 17.46
CA GLY A 78 -15.62 14.22 17.74
C GLY A 78 -14.85 12.89 17.73
N GLY A 79 -13.55 12.87 17.40
CA GLY A 79 -12.69 11.69 17.46
C GLY A 79 -13.25 10.45 16.74
N SER A 80 -13.06 9.26 17.32
CA SER A 80 -13.54 7.99 16.76
C SER A 80 -15.07 7.90 16.68
N ARG A 81 -15.80 8.61 17.56
CA ARG A 81 -17.26 8.69 17.54
C ARG A 81 -17.76 9.34 16.25
N ALA A 82 -17.21 10.50 15.87
CA ALA A 82 -17.57 11.17 14.61
C ALA A 82 -17.27 10.32 13.36
N GLY A 83 -16.15 9.57 13.38
CA GLY A 83 -15.83 8.61 12.31
C GLY A 83 -16.83 7.46 12.21
N GLY A 84 -17.20 6.85 13.34
CA GLY A 84 -18.17 5.75 13.39
C GLY A 84 -19.57 6.15 12.91
N LEU A 85 -20.02 7.37 13.24
CA LEU A 85 -21.28 7.92 12.77
C LEU A 85 -21.32 8.11 11.24
N GLY A 86 -20.15 8.35 10.62
CA GLY A 86 -20.00 8.49 9.18
C GLY A 86 -20.45 7.30 8.36
N LEU A 87 -20.34 6.08 8.93
CA LEU A 87 -20.68 4.85 8.21
C LEU A 87 -22.15 4.83 7.74
N THR A 88 -23.07 5.34 8.58
CA THR A 88 -24.50 5.42 8.24
C THR A 88 -24.74 6.41 7.10
N TRP A 89 -24.06 7.56 7.14
CA TRP A 89 -24.15 8.59 6.11
C TRP A 89 -23.62 8.09 4.76
N THR A 90 -22.44 7.47 4.75
CA THR A 90 -21.86 6.87 3.54
C THR A 90 -22.77 5.80 2.95
N LYS A 91 -23.32 4.88 3.77
CA LYS A 91 -24.26 3.84 3.28
C LYS A 91 -25.52 4.41 2.64
N ARG A 92 -26.02 5.54 3.14
CA ARG A 92 -27.20 6.21 2.59
C ARG A 92 -26.89 6.91 1.26
N LEU A 93 -25.72 7.53 1.16
CA LEU A 93 -25.22 8.05 -0.13
C LEU A 93 -25.05 6.92 -1.16
N GLU A 94 -24.48 5.78 -0.75
CA GLU A 94 -24.37 4.58 -1.59
C GLU A 94 -25.75 4.08 -2.06
N ALA A 95 -26.76 4.05 -1.18
CA ALA A 95 -28.12 3.70 -1.54
C ALA A 95 -28.77 4.70 -2.53
N GLY A 96 -28.47 6.00 -2.39
CA GLY A 96 -28.87 7.03 -3.36
C GLY A 96 -28.22 6.82 -4.71
N LYS A 97 -26.91 6.54 -4.73
CA LYS A 97 -26.15 6.25 -5.94
C LYS A 97 -26.66 5.00 -6.66
N ALA A 98 -26.95 3.94 -5.91
CA ALA A 98 -27.50 2.69 -6.46
C ALA A 98 -28.87 2.90 -7.15
N ARG A 99 -29.63 3.92 -6.73
CA ARG A 99 -30.88 4.35 -7.38
C ARG A 99 -30.68 5.33 -8.55
N GLY A 100 -29.43 5.69 -8.87
CA GLY A 100 -29.11 6.59 -9.97
C GLY A 100 -29.30 8.07 -9.66
N LEU A 101 -29.39 8.46 -8.40
CA LEU A 101 -29.52 9.87 -8.00
C LEU A 101 -28.21 10.64 -8.24
N THR A 102 -28.31 11.92 -8.56
CA THR A 102 -27.15 12.83 -8.47
C THR A 102 -26.75 13.05 -7.00
N PRO A 103 -25.50 13.47 -6.72
CA PRO A 103 -25.08 13.84 -5.38
C PRO A 103 -26.05 14.80 -4.67
N SER A 104 -26.50 15.86 -5.34
CA SER A 104 -27.46 16.82 -4.78
C SER A 104 -28.84 16.23 -4.53
N GLN A 105 -29.34 15.35 -5.40
CA GLN A 105 -30.61 14.66 -5.20
C GLN A 105 -30.54 13.73 -3.98
N ALA A 106 -29.45 12.95 -3.86
CA ALA A 106 -29.26 12.09 -2.71
C ALA A 106 -29.18 12.89 -1.40
N VAL A 107 -28.40 13.97 -1.35
CA VAL A 107 -28.32 14.81 -0.14
C VAL A 107 -29.64 15.51 0.15
N THR A 108 -30.38 15.97 -0.86
CA THR A 108 -31.71 16.57 -0.68
C THR A 108 -32.70 15.59 -0.07
N GLU A 109 -32.70 14.34 -0.55
CA GLU A 109 -33.53 13.28 0.04
C GLU A 109 -33.16 13.03 1.51
N LEU A 110 -31.87 13.08 1.85
CA LEU A 110 -31.44 12.97 3.24
C LEU A 110 -31.87 14.17 4.09
N ILE A 111 -31.87 15.39 3.54
CA ILE A 111 -32.38 16.58 4.25
C ILE A 111 -33.88 16.43 4.55
N GLU A 112 -34.65 15.91 3.60
CA GLU A 112 -36.11 15.82 3.71
C GLU A 112 -36.60 14.61 4.50
N GLN A 113 -35.87 13.49 4.45
CA GLN A 113 -36.36 12.18 4.90
C GLN A 113 -35.43 11.49 5.90
N TRP A 114 -34.62 12.26 6.63
CA TRP A 114 -33.77 11.67 7.67
C TRP A 114 -34.61 11.07 8.81
N PRO A 115 -34.43 9.78 9.17
CA PRO A 115 -35.24 9.15 10.20
C PRO A 115 -34.99 9.79 11.58
N SER A 116 -36.06 10.14 12.30
CA SER A 116 -35.97 10.69 13.66
C SER A 116 -35.43 9.71 14.71
N THR A 117 -35.29 8.43 14.36
CA THR A 117 -34.72 7.38 15.23
C THR A 117 -33.20 7.31 15.16
N GLU A 118 -32.56 8.00 14.21
CA GLU A 118 -31.10 8.01 14.09
C GLU A 118 -30.45 8.91 15.15
N SER A 119 -29.24 8.55 15.58
CA SER A 119 -28.49 9.28 16.61
C SER A 119 -27.86 10.60 16.13
N THR A 120 -28.05 10.95 14.86
CA THR A 120 -27.57 12.19 14.23
C THR A 120 -28.66 12.81 13.38
N HIS A 121 -28.55 14.09 13.04
CA HIS A 121 -29.47 14.79 12.15
C HIS A 121 -28.76 15.90 11.37
N ILE A 122 -29.31 16.31 10.22
CA ILE A 122 -28.81 17.48 9.47
C ILE A 122 -29.30 18.76 10.15
N VAL A 123 -28.38 19.68 10.43
CA VAL A 123 -28.69 21.00 10.98
C VAL A 123 -29.48 21.79 9.94
N THR A 124 -30.71 22.18 10.29
CA THR A 124 -31.62 22.88 9.37
C THR A 124 -31.02 24.20 8.89
N GLY A 125 -31.09 24.46 7.58
CA GLY A 125 -30.58 25.70 6.99
C GLY A 125 -29.05 25.80 6.88
N SER A 126 -28.33 24.71 7.15
CA SER A 126 -26.86 24.70 7.12
C SER A 126 -26.24 24.54 5.72
N LEU A 127 -27.06 24.35 4.67
CA LEU A 127 -26.55 24.17 3.31
C LEU A 127 -25.76 25.40 2.87
N THR A 128 -24.48 25.20 2.56
CA THR A 128 -23.57 26.26 2.15
C THR A 128 -22.46 25.71 1.25
N GLU A 129 -21.48 26.53 0.88
CA GLU A 129 -20.41 26.20 -0.06
C GLU A 129 -19.01 26.39 0.56
N ALA A 130 -18.07 25.54 0.16
CA ALA A 130 -16.65 25.70 0.42
C ALA A 130 -15.89 25.79 -0.92
N PRO A 131 -14.83 26.62 -1.01
CA PRO A 131 -14.10 26.84 -2.26
C PRO A 131 -13.36 25.60 -2.76
N SER A 132 -13.18 24.59 -1.91
CA SER A 132 -12.64 23.27 -2.25
C SER A 132 -12.97 22.28 -1.13
N LEU A 133 -12.86 20.98 -1.42
CA LEU A 133 -12.93 19.94 -0.39
C LEU A 133 -11.90 20.16 0.72
N ARG A 134 -10.67 20.58 0.37
CA ARG A 134 -9.61 20.90 1.34
C ARG A 134 -10.00 22.01 2.33
N ALA A 135 -10.75 23.02 1.87
CA ALA A 135 -11.23 24.08 2.76
C ALA A 135 -12.26 23.54 3.76
N LEU A 136 -13.09 22.59 3.34
CA LEU A 136 -14.04 21.91 4.23
C LEU A 136 -13.31 20.99 5.24
N GLU A 137 -12.29 20.24 4.82
CA GLU A 137 -11.47 19.42 5.73
C GLU A 137 -10.80 20.28 6.82
N GLN A 138 -10.31 21.48 6.45
CA GLN A 138 -9.75 22.45 7.39
C GLN A 138 -10.81 22.99 8.34
N LEU A 139 -12.03 23.25 7.85
CA LEU A 139 -13.17 23.64 8.68
C LEU A 139 -13.53 22.52 9.67
N ALA A 140 -13.42 21.26 9.26
CA ALA A 140 -13.59 20.10 10.12
C ALA A 140 -12.44 19.89 11.14
N GLY A 141 -11.42 20.74 11.11
CA GLY A 141 -10.31 20.79 12.06
C GLY A 141 -9.14 19.88 11.72
N HIS A 142 -9.12 19.21 10.57
CA HIS A 142 -8.04 18.29 10.22
C HIS A 142 -6.76 19.05 9.85
N SER A 143 -5.64 18.62 10.43
CA SER A 143 -4.31 19.13 10.11
C SER A 143 -3.55 18.18 9.18
N ALA A 144 -2.52 18.69 8.49
CA ALA A 144 -1.67 17.87 7.64
C ALA A 144 -0.96 16.73 8.41
N HIS A 145 -0.63 16.95 9.69
CA HIS A 145 -0.01 15.93 10.54
C HIS A 145 -0.99 14.79 10.91
N GLU A 146 -2.29 15.06 11.07
CA GLU A 146 -3.31 14.03 11.38
C GLU A 146 -3.61 13.08 10.22
N ARG A 147 -3.39 13.52 8.98
CA ARG A 147 -3.52 12.65 7.81
C ARG A 147 -2.55 11.47 7.87
N VAL A 148 -1.35 11.69 8.40
CA VAL A 148 -0.32 10.65 8.59
C VAL A 148 -0.82 9.54 9.51
N TRP A 149 -1.49 9.88 10.62
CA TRP A 149 -1.96 8.90 11.61
C TRP A 149 -3.13 8.06 11.14
N LYS A 150 -4.06 8.63 10.36
CA LYS A 150 -5.12 7.83 9.71
C LYS A 150 -4.54 6.95 8.59
N SER A 151 -3.42 7.35 8.00
CA SER A 151 -2.81 6.72 6.83
C SER A 151 -2.01 5.45 7.14
N THR A 152 -1.41 5.30 8.33
CA THR A 152 -0.61 4.11 8.68
C THR A 152 -1.42 2.82 8.65
N PRO A 153 -2.48 2.66 9.48
CA PRO A 153 -3.32 1.48 9.41
C PRO A 153 -4.01 1.37 8.05
N GLY A 154 -4.40 2.50 7.44
CA GLY A 154 -4.96 2.51 6.10
C GLY A 154 -4.03 1.89 5.06
N SER A 155 -2.76 2.25 5.06
CA SER A 155 -1.77 1.78 4.10
C SER A 155 -1.41 0.31 4.33
N LEU A 156 -1.21 -0.11 5.60
CA LEU A 156 -0.91 -1.51 5.91
C LEU A 156 -2.08 -2.46 5.61
N PHE A 157 -3.31 -2.09 5.97
CA PHE A 157 -4.49 -2.87 5.57
C PHE A 157 -4.72 -2.82 4.08
N GLY A 158 -4.51 -1.67 3.43
CA GLY A 158 -4.65 -1.54 1.99
C GLY A 158 -3.70 -2.47 1.24
N LEU A 159 -2.45 -2.58 1.69
CA LEU A 159 -1.49 -3.54 1.16
C LEU A 159 -2.02 -4.97 1.24
N ALA A 160 -2.47 -5.39 2.41
CA ALA A 160 -2.98 -6.75 2.62
C ALA A 160 -4.28 -7.04 1.85
N ILE A 161 -5.18 -6.06 1.74
CA ILE A 161 -6.40 -6.17 0.92
C ILE A 161 -6.03 -6.32 -0.56
N GLY A 162 -5.06 -5.53 -1.03
CA GLY A 162 -4.59 -5.59 -2.41
C GLY A 162 -3.99 -6.95 -2.75
N ASP A 163 -3.03 -7.40 -1.95
CA ASP A 163 -2.43 -8.73 -2.02
C ASP A 163 -3.52 -9.82 -2.08
N ALA A 164 -4.38 -9.87 -1.06
CA ALA A 164 -5.46 -10.85 -0.98
C ALA A 164 -6.39 -10.87 -2.21
N MET A 165 -6.66 -9.70 -2.79
CA MET A 165 -7.52 -9.58 -3.98
C MET A 165 -6.80 -10.00 -5.27
N GLY A 166 -5.51 -9.70 -5.38
CA GLY A 166 -4.70 -10.03 -6.54
C GLY A 166 -4.14 -11.46 -6.53
N TYR A 167 -4.09 -12.11 -5.37
CA TYR A 167 -3.62 -13.49 -5.22
C TYR A 167 -4.36 -14.50 -6.12
N PRO A 168 -5.71 -14.57 -6.14
CA PRO A 168 -6.40 -15.53 -6.99
C PRO A 168 -6.38 -15.17 -8.49
N THR A 169 -5.95 -13.95 -8.84
CA THR A 169 -5.83 -13.49 -10.23
C THR A 169 -4.42 -13.59 -10.79
N GLU A 170 -3.42 -13.84 -9.95
CA GLU A 170 -2.02 -13.99 -10.34
C GLU A 170 -1.89 -15.08 -11.42
N PHE A 171 -1.12 -14.80 -12.48
CA PHE A 171 -0.93 -15.67 -13.65
C PHE A 171 -2.16 -15.87 -14.55
N LEU A 172 -3.29 -15.22 -14.29
CA LEU A 172 -4.43 -15.20 -15.21
C LEU A 172 -4.34 -13.99 -16.14
N ASN A 173 -4.86 -14.12 -17.35
CA ASN A 173 -5.09 -12.95 -18.20
C ASN A 173 -6.46 -12.30 -17.89
N MET A 174 -6.66 -11.05 -18.31
CA MET A 174 -7.91 -10.32 -18.06
C MET A 174 -9.19 -11.04 -18.52
N GLU A 175 -9.15 -11.82 -19.60
CA GLU A 175 -10.31 -12.58 -20.08
C GLU A 175 -10.68 -13.68 -19.08
N GLN A 176 -9.68 -14.43 -18.61
CA GLN A 176 -9.85 -15.45 -17.58
C GLN A 176 -10.29 -14.85 -16.25
N ILE A 177 -9.72 -13.71 -15.85
CA ILE A 177 -10.13 -12.98 -14.64
C ILE A 177 -11.59 -12.56 -14.76
N THR A 178 -11.98 -11.97 -15.89
CA THR A 178 -13.37 -11.53 -16.12
C THR A 178 -14.35 -12.72 -16.09
N ALA A 179 -13.97 -13.85 -16.69
CA ALA A 179 -14.80 -15.05 -16.71
C ALA A 179 -15.00 -15.64 -15.30
N LYS A 180 -14.00 -15.56 -14.42
CA LYS A 180 -14.05 -16.12 -13.05
C LYS A 180 -14.61 -15.15 -12.01
N PHE A 181 -14.18 -13.90 -12.06
CA PHE A 181 -14.37 -12.88 -11.01
C PHE A 181 -15.24 -11.69 -11.47
N GLY A 182 -15.74 -11.72 -12.70
CA GLY A 182 -16.51 -10.63 -13.27
C GLY A 182 -15.64 -9.43 -13.68
N PRO A 183 -16.27 -8.36 -14.17
CA PRO A 183 -15.55 -7.14 -14.52
C PRO A 183 -14.99 -6.48 -13.24
N TRP A 184 -13.86 -5.78 -13.38
CA TRP A 184 -13.12 -5.22 -12.25
C TRP A 184 -13.96 -4.27 -11.36
N GLU A 185 -14.94 -3.56 -11.92
CA GLU A 185 -15.86 -2.69 -11.16
C GLU A 185 -16.67 -3.45 -10.12
N GLN A 186 -16.83 -4.76 -10.31
CA GLN A 186 -17.58 -5.64 -9.44
C GLN A 186 -16.67 -6.47 -8.52
N MET A 187 -15.35 -6.44 -8.71
CA MET A 187 -14.43 -7.22 -7.87
C MET A 187 -14.39 -6.70 -6.43
N GLY A 188 -14.25 -7.63 -5.50
CA GLY A 188 -14.13 -7.41 -4.06
C GLY A 188 -13.41 -8.60 -3.43
N LEU A 189 -13.25 -8.58 -2.10
CA LEU A 189 -12.72 -9.76 -1.40
C LEU A 189 -13.76 -10.89 -1.40
N PRO A 190 -13.35 -12.16 -1.59
CA PRO A 190 -14.26 -13.30 -1.50
C PRO A 190 -14.60 -13.57 -0.02
N LEU A 191 -15.70 -12.99 0.45
CA LEU A 191 -16.15 -13.14 1.83
C LEU A 191 -17.28 -14.17 1.93
N SER A 192 -17.04 -15.30 2.59
CA SER A 192 -18.11 -16.15 3.13
C SER A 192 -18.10 -16.13 4.67
N ALA A 193 -19.22 -16.54 5.28
CA ALA A 193 -19.34 -16.52 6.73
C ALA A 193 -18.30 -17.41 7.40
N GLY A 194 -17.36 -16.80 8.12
CA GLY A 194 -16.27 -17.50 8.83
C GLY A 194 -14.97 -17.65 8.04
N ASP A 195 -14.90 -17.14 6.81
CA ASP A 195 -13.71 -17.24 5.97
C ASP A 195 -12.59 -16.31 6.44
N VAL A 196 -11.37 -16.83 6.41
CA VAL A 196 -10.13 -16.05 6.48
C VAL A 196 -9.63 -15.86 5.05
N VAL A 197 -9.52 -14.62 4.63
CA VAL A 197 -8.96 -14.24 3.33
C VAL A 197 -7.44 -14.27 3.44
N ARG A 198 -6.81 -15.18 2.69
CA ARG A 198 -5.36 -15.41 2.71
C ARG A 198 -4.61 -14.32 1.94
N VAL A 199 -3.38 -14.08 2.36
CA VAL A 199 -2.41 -13.16 1.73
C VAL A 199 -1.16 -13.92 1.28
N THR A 200 -0.32 -13.36 0.41
CA THR A 200 0.90 -13.98 -0.15
C THR A 200 2.18 -13.51 0.57
N ASP A 201 3.33 -13.78 -0.05
CA ASP A 201 4.62 -13.27 0.42
C ASP A 201 4.71 -11.74 0.46
N ASP A 202 3.90 -11.01 -0.31
CA ASP A 202 3.81 -9.55 -0.28
C ASP A 202 3.50 -9.03 1.13
N THR A 203 2.37 -9.44 1.71
CA THR A 203 1.98 -9.05 3.07
C THR A 203 2.88 -9.68 4.12
N GLN A 204 3.25 -10.96 3.96
CA GLN A 204 4.11 -11.64 4.94
C GLN A 204 5.47 -10.96 5.07
N MET A 205 6.11 -10.62 3.94
CA MET A 205 7.40 -9.92 3.95
C MET A 205 7.24 -8.46 4.37
N ALA A 206 6.13 -7.78 4.04
CA ALA A 206 5.85 -6.45 4.56
C ALA A 206 5.76 -6.46 6.10
N LEU A 207 5.07 -7.44 6.69
CA LEU A 207 5.04 -7.62 8.14
C LEU A 207 6.44 -7.91 8.70
N ALA A 208 7.24 -8.74 8.03
CA ALA A 208 8.62 -9.01 8.44
C ALA A 208 9.49 -7.74 8.44
N VAL A 209 9.36 -6.87 7.43
CA VAL A 209 10.02 -5.56 7.39
C VAL A 209 9.55 -4.68 8.56
N GLY A 210 8.24 -4.56 8.76
CA GLY A 210 7.71 -3.71 9.82
C GLY A 210 8.10 -4.16 11.24
N GLU A 211 7.97 -5.46 11.52
CA GLU A 211 8.39 -6.05 12.79
C GLU A 211 9.90 -5.90 13.03
N ALA A 212 10.72 -6.00 11.98
CA ALA A 212 12.16 -5.73 12.07
C ALA A 212 12.46 -4.26 12.43
N LEU A 213 11.74 -3.30 11.88
CA LEU A 213 11.92 -1.88 12.21
C LEU A 213 11.47 -1.57 13.63
N VAL A 214 10.39 -2.19 14.12
CA VAL A 214 10.00 -2.09 15.53
C VAL A 214 11.07 -2.66 16.45
N GLU A 215 11.63 -3.83 16.11
CA GLU A 215 12.72 -4.45 16.88
C GLU A 215 13.98 -3.57 16.90
N ALA A 216 14.42 -3.09 15.73
CA ALA A 216 15.59 -2.22 15.62
C ALA A 216 15.40 -0.88 16.33
N GLY A 217 14.20 -0.29 16.24
CA GLY A 217 13.85 0.96 16.90
C GLY A 217 13.72 0.87 18.43
N ALA A 218 13.51 -0.33 18.99
CA ALA A 218 13.47 -0.54 20.43
C ALA A 218 14.86 -0.43 21.10
N GLY A 219 15.94 -0.61 20.32
CA GLY A 219 17.34 -0.59 20.78
C GLY A 219 17.76 -1.82 21.61
N GLU A 220 19.04 -1.91 21.96
CA GLU A 220 19.54 -3.02 22.78
C GLU A 220 19.03 -2.95 24.24
N PRO A 221 18.75 -4.10 24.89
CA PRO A 221 18.44 -4.14 26.32
C PRO A 221 19.56 -3.49 27.15
N GLY A 222 19.26 -2.34 27.78
CA GLY A 222 20.20 -1.62 28.66
C GLY A 222 20.93 -0.44 28.02
N ALA A 223 20.73 -0.15 26.72
CA ALA A 223 21.24 1.08 26.10
C ALA A 223 20.59 2.33 26.74
N ARG A 224 21.39 3.38 26.95
CA ARG A 224 20.93 4.65 27.54
C ARG A 224 19.93 5.29 26.59
N ARG A 225 18.63 5.17 26.88
CA ARG A 225 17.55 5.77 26.07
C ARG A 225 17.78 7.28 25.95
N THR A 226 18.03 7.76 24.75
CA THR A 226 17.85 9.18 24.42
C THR A 226 16.36 9.47 24.61
N ARG A 227 16.03 10.34 25.57
CA ARG A 227 14.66 10.85 25.72
C ARG A 227 14.46 11.91 24.64
N GLY A 228 13.60 11.63 23.66
CA GLY A 228 13.26 12.55 22.57
C GLY A 228 12.08 12.02 21.76
N ALA A 229 11.36 12.91 21.08
CA ALA A 229 10.18 12.56 20.28
C ALA A 229 10.49 11.55 19.14
N ASN A 230 11.76 11.45 18.74
CA ASN A 230 12.22 10.59 17.63
C ASN A 230 13.15 9.44 18.10
N ALA A 231 13.18 9.10 19.39
CA ALA A 231 14.15 8.14 19.93
C ALA A 231 14.17 6.77 19.22
N ALA A 232 13.01 6.31 18.72
CA ALA A 232 12.92 5.09 17.93
C ALA A 232 13.53 5.25 16.52
N ALA A 233 13.30 6.39 15.86
CA ALA A 233 13.89 6.71 14.57
C ALA A 233 15.41 6.92 14.66
N ASP A 234 15.89 7.50 15.76
CA ASP A 234 17.32 7.70 16.01
C ASP A 234 18.08 6.36 16.17
N ALA A 235 17.40 5.31 16.64
CA ALA A 235 17.97 3.97 16.78
C ALA A 235 18.05 3.21 15.44
N LEU A 236 17.31 3.63 14.41
CA LEU A 236 17.29 3.01 13.09
C LEU A 236 18.52 3.43 12.29
N THR A 237 19.64 2.77 12.59
CA THR A 237 20.91 2.88 11.88
C THR A 237 21.19 1.59 11.08
N PRO A 238 22.15 1.59 10.13
CA PRO A 238 22.34 0.45 9.22
C PRO A 238 22.51 -0.91 9.91
N ALA A 239 23.34 -1.00 10.96
CA ALA A 239 23.65 -2.30 11.58
C ALA A 239 22.47 -2.91 12.38
N PRO A 240 21.78 -2.19 13.29
CA PRO A 240 20.58 -2.71 13.94
C PRO A 240 19.46 -3.08 12.95
N VAL A 241 19.25 -2.27 11.92
CA VAL A 241 18.24 -2.53 10.89
C VAL A 241 18.57 -3.78 10.09
N GLU A 242 19.83 -3.94 9.64
CA GLU A 242 20.28 -5.14 8.93
C GLU A 242 20.10 -6.41 9.77
N ALA A 243 20.51 -6.37 11.04
CA ALA A 243 20.42 -7.52 11.93
C ALA A 243 18.96 -7.94 12.17
N ALA A 244 18.06 -6.97 12.40
CA ALA A 244 16.64 -7.24 12.57
C ALA A 244 16.01 -7.76 11.27
N LEU A 245 16.25 -7.10 10.13
CA LEU A 245 15.71 -7.54 8.84
C LEU A 245 16.16 -8.97 8.50
N ARG A 246 17.45 -9.28 8.68
CA ARG A 246 17.99 -10.63 8.51
C ARG A 246 17.23 -11.65 9.35
N LYS A 247 17.06 -11.38 10.65
CA LYS A 247 16.35 -12.27 11.56
C LYS A 247 14.91 -12.52 11.12
N HIS A 248 14.18 -11.46 10.75
CA HIS A 248 12.78 -11.56 10.33
C HIS A 248 12.61 -12.21 8.95
N PHE A 249 13.54 -12.00 8.02
CA PHE A 249 13.54 -12.69 6.72
C PHE A 249 13.84 -14.18 6.85
N VAL A 250 14.78 -14.56 7.72
CA VAL A 250 15.05 -15.98 8.04
C VAL A 250 13.87 -16.61 8.77
N LYS A 251 13.20 -15.88 9.66
CA LYS A 251 11.96 -16.34 10.30
C LYS A 251 10.87 -16.59 9.24
N TRP A 252 10.64 -15.65 8.33
CA TRP A 252 9.70 -15.82 7.22
C TRP A 252 10.06 -17.00 6.31
N LEU A 253 11.34 -17.22 6.00
CA LEU A 253 11.80 -18.38 5.23
C LEU A 253 11.39 -19.72 5.87
N ARG A 254 11.31 -19.76 7.20
CA ARG A 254 10.98 -20.96 7.99
C ARG A 254 9.51 -21.04 8.40
N ASP A 255 8.71 -20.03 8.05
CA ASP A 255 7.30 -19.99 8.38
C ASP A 255 6.54 -21.05 7.55
N PRO A 256 5.71 -21.92 8.16
CA PRO A 256 4.90 -22.88 7.41
C PRO A 256 3.93 -22.22 6.43
N ASP A 257 3.56 -20.96 6.65
CA ASP A 257 2.69 -20.18 5.77
C ASP A 257 3.44 -19.57 4.58
N ASN A 258 4.77 -19.69 4.51
CA ASN A 258 5.57 -19.33 3.34
C ASN A 258 5.43 -20.40 2.24
N ASN A 259 4.22 -20.51 1.71
CA ASN A 259 3.81 -21.48 0.71
C ASN A 259 2.95 -20.86 -0.40
N ARG A 260 2.82 -19.53 -0.43
CA ARG A 260 1.97 -18.76 -1.35
C ARG A 260 2.84 -17.79 -2.16
N ALA A 261 3.28 -18.27 -3.33
CA ALA A 261 4.00 -17.52 -4.36
C ALA A 261 5.45 -17.06 -4.11
N PRO A 262 6.21 -17.54 -3.10
CA PRO A 262 7.47 -16.89 -2.74
C PRO A 262 8.46 -16.81 -3.90
N GLY A 263 8.88 -15.60 -4.23
CA GLY A 263 9.87 -15.37 -5.28
C GLY A 263 11.19 -16.10 -5.00
N GLN A 264 11.72 -16.82 -6.00
CA GLN A 264 12.97 -17.60 -5.85
C GLN A 264 14.17 -16.73 -5.42
N THR A 265 14.19 -15.46 -5.84
CA THR A 265 15.20 -14.48 -5.38
C THR A 265 15.18 -14.34 -3.86
N CYS A 266 13.99 -14.10 -3.27
CA CYS A 266 13.83 -13.96 -1.83
C CYS A 266 14.26 -15.22 -1.10
N LEU A 267 13.80 -16.39 -1.56
CA LEU A 267 14.15 -17.68 -0.95
C LEU A 267 15.66 -17.93 -0.96
N ASN A 268 16.31 -17.76 -2.12
CA ASN A 268 17.76 -17.99 -2.26
C ASN A 268 18.58 -17.07 -1.35
N ALA A 269 18.24 -15.78 -1.32
CA ALA A 269 18.93 -14.82 -0.49
C ALA A 269 18.69 -15.09 1.00
N CYS A 270 17.47 -15.41 1.43
CA CYS A 270 17.18 -15.76 2.82
C CYS A 270 17.93 -17.02 3.28
N VAL A 271 18.06 -18.03 2.42
CA VAL A 271 18.88 -19.23 2.70
C VAL A 271 20.35 -18.86 2.87
N ALA A 272 20.87 -17.95 2.05
CA ALA A 272 22.25 -17.46 2.19
C ALA A 272 22.43 -16.62 3.47
N LEU A 273 21.46 -15.78 3.81
CA LEU A 273 21.46 -15.00 5.06
C LEU A 273 21.43 -15.90 6.30
N GLU A 274 20.63 -16.97 6.28
CA GLU A 274 20.55 -17.98 7.34
C GLU A 274 21.88 -18.70 7.55
N ARG A 275 22.62 -18.97 6.46
CA ARG A 275 23.96 -19.57 6.52
C ARG A 275 25.04 -18.62 7.08
N GLY A 276 24.66 -17.38 7.43
CA GLY A 276 25.56 -16.40 8.03
C GLY A 276 26.43 -15.64 7.02
N LEU A 277 26.09 -15.67 5.72
CA LEU A 277 26.79 -14.85 4.74
C LEU A 277 26.53 -13.37 5.02
N ARG A 278 27.53 -12.51 4.74
CA ARG A 278 27.33 -11.07 4.64
C ARG A 278 26.20 -10.80 3.66
N TRP A 279 25.34 -9.83 3.95
CA TRP A 279 24.14 -9.60 3.11
C TRP A 279 24.51 -9.25 1.66
N GLN A 280 25.63 -8.55 1.42
CA GLN A 280 26.12 -8.29 0.05
C GLN A 280 26.57 -9.55 -0.70
N ASP A 281 26.95 -10.62 0.02
CA ASP A 281 27.30 -11.92 -0.57
C ASP A 281 26.07 -12.86 -0.66
N ALA A 282 25.02 -12.58 0.12
CA ALA A 282 23.78 -13.33 0.12
C ALA A 282 22.78 -12.85 -0.96
N THR A 283 22.83 -11.57 -1.30
CA THR A 283 21.90 -10.95 -2.26
C THR A 283 22.08 -11.48 -3.69
N VAL A 284 20.99 -11.48 -4.46
CA VAL A 284 21.04 -11.79 -5.89
C VAL A 284 21.30 -10.49 -6.67
N ILE A 285 22.57 -10.24 -6.99
CA ILE A 285 23.05 -9.00 -7.62
C ILE A 285 22.27 -8.59 -8.88
N GLY A 286 21.94 -9.53 -9.75
CA GLY A 286 21.23 -9.23 -11.00
C GLY A 286 19.71 -9.10 -10.87
N SER A 287 19.15 -9.31 -9.68
CA SER A 287 17.69 -9.40 -9.52
C SER A 287 17.06 -8.04 -9.23
N LYS A 288 16.11 -7.65 -10.09
CA LYS A 288 15.28 -6.45 -9.95
C LYS A 288 13.78 -6.74 -9.77
N GLY A 289 13.43 -7.93 -9.29
CA GLY A 289 12.04 -8.34 -9.05
C GLY A 289 11.27 -7.42 -8.09
N CYS A 290 9.95 -7.38 -8.22
CA CYS A 290 8.99 -6.66 -7.36
C CYS A 290 9.09 -7.02 -5.87
N GLY A 291 9.60 -8.21 -5.53
CA GLY A 291 9.90 -8.60 -4.15
C GLY A 291 10.81 -7.60 -3.41
N ALA A 292 11.50 -6.71 -4.12
CA ALA A 292 12.23 -5.58 -3.56
C ALA A 292 11.34 -4.47 -2.98
N ASN A 293 10.17 -4.19 -3.57
CA ASN A 293 9.33 -3.05 -3.21
C ASN A 293 7.89 -3.40 -2.80
N MET A 294 7.37 -4.59 -3.08
CA MET A 294 6.06 -5.04 -2.57
C MET A 294 5.97 -4.99 -1.03
N ARG A 295 7.12 -5.16 -0.36
CA ARG A 295 7.24 -5.21 1.11
C ARG A 295 7.70 -3.91 1.78
N VAL A 296 7.95 -2.83 1.02
CA VAL A 296 8.64 -1.63 1.55
C VAL A 296 7.73 -0.65 2.27
N THR A 297 6.40 -0.77 2.10
CA THR A 297 5.39 0.11 2.71
C THR A 297 5.63 0.48 4.17
N PRO A 298 6.00 -0.45 5.09
CA PRO A 298 6.22 -0.09 6.48
C PRO A 298 7.35 0.94 6.68
N VAL A 299 8.37 0.96 5.81
CA VAL A 299 9.48 1.94 5.87
C VAL A 299 8.97 3.38 5.74
N ALA A 300 7.93 3.60 4.94
CA ALA A 300 7.34 4.92 4.72
C ALA A 300 6.54 5.45 5.92
N LEU A 301 6.12 4.55 6.81
CA LEU A 301 5.14 4.82 7.87
C LEU A 301 5.80 4.97 9.25
N VAL A 302 7.08 4.64 9.39
CA VAL A 302 7.80 4.82 10.66
C VAL A 302 7.87 6.32 11.00
N PRO A 303 7.33 6.75 12.16
CA PRO A 303 7.33 8.15 12.56
C PRO A 303 8.75 8.68 12.80
N GLY A 304 8.99 9.92 12.39
CA GLY A 304 10.24 10.63 12.70
C GLY A 304 11.44 10.29 11.81
N LEU A 305 11.31 9.39 10.82
CA LEU A 305 12.38 9.12 9.87
C LEU A 305 12.70 10.35 9.01
N GLY A 306 13.98 10.72 8.95
CA GLY A 306 14.50 11.65 7.96
C GLY A 306 14.46 11.08 6.54
N SER A 307 14.56 11.95 5.52
CA SER A 307 14.53 11.51 4.11
C SER A 307 15.66 10.53 3.78
N GLU A 308 16.87 10.80 4.28
CA GLU A 308 18.04 9.92 4.07
C GLU A 308 17.87 8.56 4.76
N GLN A 309 17.35 8.53 5.99
CA GLN A 309 17.10 7.27 6.69
C GLN A 309 16.03 6.44 5.99
N ARG A 310 14.93 7.06 5.55
CA ARG A 310 13.87 6.37 4.79
C ARG A 310 14.44 5.77 3.50
N ALA A 311 15.21 6.54 2.74
CA ALA A 311 15.87 6.08 1.52
C ALA A 311 16.84 4.93 1.80
N GLY A 312 17.72 5.09 2.80
CA GLY A 312 18.70 4.08 3.20
C GLY A 312 18.07 2.76 3.65
N ILE A 313 17.02 2.81 4.48
CA ILE A 313 16.28 1.63 4.94
C ILE A 313 15.56 0.95 3.77
N ALA A 314 14.89 1.72 2.90
CA ALA A 314 14.17 1.19 1.74
C ALA A 314 15.13 0.47 0.78
N GLN A 315 16.29 1.06 0.51
CA GLN A 315 17.32 0.45 -0.33
C GLN A 315 17.97 -0.75 0.36
N LEU A 316 18.30 -0.68 1.66
CA LEU A 316 18.89 -1.79 2.40
C LEU A 316 17.97 -3.01 2.44
N GLN A 317 16.69 -2.83 2.79
CA GLN A 317 15.75 -3.96 2.87
C GLN A 317 15.57 -4.63 1.50
N ALA A 318 15.60 -3.86 0.41
CA ALA A 318 15.59 -4.42 -0.94
C ALA A 318 16.90 -5.19 -1.20
N ALA A 319 18.04 -4.56 -0.91
CA ALA A 319 19.38 -5.08 -1.15
C ALA A 319 19.69 -6.39 -0.42
N LEU A 320 19.00 -6.71 0.69
CA LEU A 320 19.15 -8.01 1.36
C LEU A 320 18.80 -9.20 0.45
N THR A 321 17.96 -9.00 -0.57
CA THR A 321 17.58 -10.06 -1.52
C THR A 321 17.76 -9.68 -3.00
N HIS A 322 17.55 -8.42 -3.34
CA HIS A 322 17.60 -7.87 -4.70
C HIS A 322 18.74 -6.84 -4.80
N GLY A 323 19.90 -7.26 -5.28
CA GLY A 323 21.11 -6.42 -5.33
C GLY A 323 21.17 -5.48 -6.54
N HIS A 324 20.19 -5.51 -7.44
CA HIS A 324 20.19 -4.72 -8.67
C HIS A 324 19.83 -3.25 -8.37
N PRO A 325 20.50 -2.25 -8.97
CA PRO A 325 20.30 -0.84 -8.63
C PRO A 325 18.86 -0.37 -8.86
N THR A 326 18.18 -0.91 -9.87
CA THR A 326 16.75 -0.62 -10.11
C THR A 326 15.84 -1.10 -9.00
N ALA A 327 16.11 -2.27 -8.39
CA ALA A 327 15.34 -2.72 -7.23
C ALA A 327 15.52 -1.78 -6.04
N LEU A 328 16.74 -1.25 -5.84
CA LEU A 328 17.02 -0.29 -4.77
C LEU A 328 16.25 1.02 -5.01
N ALA A 329 16.42 1.60 -6.20
CA ALA A 329 15.78 2.87 -6.59
C ALA A 329 14.25 2.75 -6.58
N ALA A 330 13.68 1.67 -7.10
CA ALA A 330 12.24 1.44 -7.09
C ALA A 330 11.69 1.27 -5.67
N SER A 331 12.44 0.61 -4.78
CA SER A 331 12.04 0.45 -3.38
C SER A 331 12.03 1.79 -2.63
N ASP A 332 13.05 2.61 -2.82
CA ASP A 332 13.11 3.98 -2.30
C ASP A 332 11.95 4.83 -2.83
N LEU A 333 11.73 4.81 -4.15
CA LEU A 333 10.68 5.58 -4.79
C LEU A 333 9.27 5.13 -4.36
N THR A 334 9.04 3.83 -4.16
CA THR A 334 7.80 3.29 -3.58
C THR A 334 7.60 3.80 -2.15
N ALA A 335 8.63 3.73 -1.29
CA ALA A 335 8.55 4.24 0.07
C ALA A 335 8.29 5.76 0.09
N HIS A 336 8.92 6.51 -0.82
CA HIS A 336 8.69 7.95 -0.96
C HIS A 336 7.27 8.27 -1.45
N ALA A 337 6.71 7.50 -2.39
CA ALA A 337 5.33 7.64 -2.85
C ALA A 337 4.33 7.43 -1.71
N THR A 338 4.48 6.34 -0.95
CA THR A 338 3.66 6.07 0.24
C THR A 338 3.79 7.20 1.26
N TRP A 339 5.02 7.68 1.51
CA TRP A 339 5.25 8.79 2.44
C TRP A 339 4.58 10.09 1.98
N LEU A 340 4.71 10.47 0.71
CA LEU A 340 4.06 11.65 0.14
C LEU A 340 2.54 11.58 0.33
N LEU A 341 1.93 10.43 0.03
CA LEU A 341 0.49 10.22 0.16
C LEU A 341 0.03 10.29 1.62
N ALA A 342 0.76 9.63 2.53
CA ALA A 342 0.53 9.72 3.98
C ALA A 342 0.61 11.17 4.50
N HIS A 343 1.45 12.01 3.89
CA HIS A 343 1.64 13.42 4.27
C HIS A 343 0.75 14.38 3.47
N GLY A 344 -0.30 13.86 2.81
CA GLY A 344 -1.34 14.66 2.16
C GLY A 344 -0.91 15.26 0.82
N CYS A 345 -0.03 14.58 0.08
CA CYS A 345 0.22 14.91 -1.33
C CYS A 345 -1.06 14.78 -2.14
N GLU A 346 -1.40 15.81 -2.89
CA GLU A 346 -2.48 15.75 -3.87
C GLU A 346 -2.13 14.76 -4.99
N LEU A 347 -3.11 14.00 -5.47
CA LEU A 347 -2.88 12.95 -6.48
C LEU A 347 -2.34 13.53 -7.79
N GLY A 348 -2.81 14.72 -8.18
CA GLY A 348 -2.32 15.43 -9.37
C GLY A 348 -0.84 15.84 -9.27
N ASP A 349 -0.32 16.03 -8.06
CA ASP A 349 1.07 16.40 -7.81
C ASP A 349 1.99 15.19 -7.62
N LEU A 350 1.43 13.99 -7.48
CA LEU A 350 2.18 12.80 -7.09
C LEU A 350 3.27 12.45 -8.11
N LEU A 351 2.91 12.22 -9.37
CA LEU A 351 3.90 11.87 -10.41
C LEU A 351 4.96 12.96 -10.64
N PRO A 352 4.61 14.27 -10.73
CA PRO A 352 5.61 15.33 -10.78
C PRO A 352 6.58 15.33 -9.61
N ARG A 353 6.09 15.13 -8.37
CA ARG A 353 6.94 15.08 -7.17
C ARG A 353 7.85 13.85 -7.15
N LEU A 354 7.33 12.69 -7.52
CA LEU A 354 8.12 11.46 -7.64
C LEU A 354 9.22 11.60 -8.69
N ARG A 355 8.93 12.22 -9.84
CA ARG A 355 9.93 12.51 -10.87
C ARG A 355 11.02 13.44 -10.36
N ALA A 356 10.65 14.52 -9.65
CA ALA A 356 11.61 15.45 -9.06
C ALA A 356 12.51 14.74 -8.03
N TYR A 357 11.92 13.96 -7.12
CA TYR A 357 12.68 13.17 -6.15
C TYR A 357 13.65 12.18 -6.80
N ALA A 358 13.21 11.48 -7.86
CA ALA A 358 14.07 10.55 -8.61
C ALA A 358 15.23 11.27 -9.30
N GLN A 359 15.01 12.48 -9.82
CA GLN A 359 16.07 13.30 -10.42
C GLN A 359 17.07 13.80 -9.37
N GLU A 360 16.60 14.25 -8.22
CA GLU A 360 17.43 14.70 -7.09
C GLU A 360 18.27 13.55 -6.51
N SER A 361 17.67 12.37 -6.41
CA SER A 361 18.30 11.16 -5.85
C SER A 361 19.18 10.42 -6.84
N ARG A 362 19.13 10.78 -8.13
CA ARG A 362 19.75 10.05 -9.25
C ARG A 362 21.21 9.66 -9.03
N HIS A 363 21.98 10.51 -8.34
CA HIS A 363 23.42 10.30 -8.13
C HIS A 363 23.80 10.00 -6.68
N THR A 364 22.81 9.79 -5.81
CA THR A 364 23.01 9.56 -4.39
C THR A 364 23.10 8.06 -4.12
N TYR A 365 24.32 7.57 -3.88
CA TYR A 365 24.55 6.21 -3.39
C TYR A 365 24.72 6.24 -1.86
N HIS A 366 23.80 5.60 -1.14
CA HIS A 366 23.82 5.56 0.33
C HIS A 366 24.87 4.57 0.85
N ALA A 367 26.16 4.93 0.74
CA ALA A 367 27.27 4.06 1.09
C ALA A 367 27.24 3.56 2.55
N GLU A 368 26.72 4.37 3.48
CA GLU A 368 26.56 3.96 4.89
C GLU A 368 25.58 2.80 5.05
N TRP A 369 24.56 2.72 4.19
CA TRP A 369 23.54 1.68 4.20
C TRP A 369 23.91 0.49 3.31
N LEU A 370 24.51 0.76 2.15
CA LEU A 370 24.74 -0.26 1.11
C LEU A 370 26.17 -0.84 1.11
N GLY A 371 27.11 -0.20 1.81
CA GLY A 371 28.50 -0.64 1.88
C GLY A 371 29.15 -0.77 0.51
N ASP A 372 29.72 -1.95 0.24
CA ASP A 372 30.45 -2.28 -0.99
C ASP A 372 29.59 -2.93 -2.09
N LEU A 373 28.25 -2.87 -1.99
CA LEU A 373 27.34 -3.53 -2.94
C LEU A 373 27.61 -3.17 -4.40
N ALA A 374 27.86 -1.89 -4.71
CA ALA A 374 28.15 -1.46 -6.08
C ALA A 374 29.44 -2.13 -6.63
N ALA A 375 30.49 -2.21 -5.81
CA ALA A 375 31.72 -2.89 -6.19
C ALA A 375 31.51 -4.40 -6.35
N LYS A 376 30.69 -5.02 -5.48
CA LYS A 376 30.28 -6.43 -5.59
C LYS A 376 29.49 -6.70 -6.87
N ALA A 377 28.69 -5.74 -7.33
CA ALA A 377 28.02 -5.79 -8.62
C ALA A 377 28.93 -5.53 -9.83
N GLY A 378 30.23 -5.33 -9.60
CA GLY A 378 31.22 -5.06 -10.65
C GLY A 378 31.21 -3.62 -11.15
N ALA A 379 30.51 -2.70 -10.48
CA ALA A 379 30.50 -1.30 -10.87
C ALA A 379 31.79 -0.59 -10.41
N ALA A 380 32.42 0.13 -11.34
CA ALA A 380 33.59 0.95 -11.04
C ALA A 380 33.24 2.24 -10.27
N ASP A 381 32.00 2.73 -10.43
CA ASP A 381 31.50 3.93 -9.78
C ASP A 381 30.11 3.66 -9.15
N PRO A 382 29.98 3.73 -7.82
CA PRO A 382 28.69 3.59 -7.14
C PRO A 382 27.64 4.63 -7.56
N ARG A 383 28.04 5.84 -7.99
CA ARG A 383 27.11 6.86 -8.46
C ARG A 383 26.51 6.48 -9.81
N ALA A 384 27.32 5.97 -10.73
CA ALA A 384 26.83 5.42 -12.00
C ALA A 384 25.93 4.19 -11.78
N PHE A 385 26.31 3.32 -10.84
CA PHE A 385 25.51 2.15 -10.46
C PHE A 385 24.09 2.54 -10.05
N ILE A 386 23.93 3.46 -9.08
CA ILE A 386 22.59 3.85 -8.62
C ILE A 386 21.84 4.70 -9.66
N ALA A 387 22.54 5.52 -10.45
CA ALA A 387 21.93 6.31 -11.51
C ALA A 387 21.24 5.44 -12.57
N PHE A 388 21.79 4.25 -12.88
CA PHE A 388 21.14 3.29 -13.77
C PHE A 388 19.75 2.90 -13.25
N GLY A 389 19.64 2.61 -11.95
CA GLY A 389 18.36 2.25 -11.33
C GLY A 389 17.35 3.39 -11.37
N TRP A 390 17.78 4.61 -11.03
CA TRP A 390 16.92 5.79 -11.11
C TRP A 390 16.45 6.11 -12.53
N ASP A 391 17.29 5.88 -13.54
CA ASP A 391 16.92 6.05 -14.95
C ASP A 391 15.83 5.04 -15.39
N GLU A 392 15.87 3.81 -14.89
CA GLU A 392 14.80 2.84 -15.14
C GLU A 392 13.48 3.29 -14.47
N CYS A 393 13.54 3.74 -13.22
CA CYS A 393 12.37 4.26 -12.52
C CYS A 393 11.77 5.49 -13.20
N LEU A 394 12.61 6.43 -13.67
CA LEU A 394 12.15 7.61 -14.42
C LEU A 394 11.41 7.22 -15.70
N ARG A 395 11.92 6.22 -16.44
CA ARG A 395 11.23 5.67 -17.61
C ARG A 395 9.88 5.04 -17.24
N ALA A 396 9.82 4.29 -16.15
CA ALA A 396 8.57 3.69 -15.69
C ALA A 396 7.53 4.75 -15.30
N LEU A 397 7.93 5.82 -14.60
CA LEU A 397 7.06 6.98 -14.31
C LEU A 397 6.57 7.67 -15.59
N ASP A 398 7.44 7.82 -16.60
CA ASP A 398 7.06 8.40 -17.89
C ASP A 398 6.02 7.54 -18.63
N THR A 399 6.16 6.22 -18.57
CA THR A 399 5.16 5.29 -19.12
C THR A 399 3.82 5.40 -18.40
N ALA A 400 3.80 5.42 -17.05
CA ALA A 400 2.57 5.61 -16.28
C ALA A 400 1.90 6.95 -16.61
N ALA A 401 2.67 8.04 -16.69
CA ALA A 401 2.17 9.36 -17.06
C ALA A 401 1.58 9.38 -18.48
N ALA A 402 2.21 8.70 -19.43
CA ALA A 402 1.70 8.58 -20.79
C ALA A 402 0.39 7.78 -20.84
N ALA A 403 0.30 6.67 -20.11
CA ALA A 403 -0.92 5.86 -20.02
C ALA A 403 -2.10 6.65 -19.41
N LEU A 404 -1.85 7.45 -18.36
CA LEU A 404 -2.87 8.31 -17.73
C LEU A 404 -3.40 9.40 -18.66
N ARG A 405 -2.64 9.84 -19.67
CA ARG A 405 -3.15 10.80 -20.68
C ARG A 405 -4.16 10.18 -21.63
N VAL A 406 -4.07 8.87 -21.86
CA VAL A 406 -5.02 8.13 -22.70
C VAL A 406 -6.37 7.95 -21.98
N LYS A 407 -6.34 7.81 -20.64
CA LYS A 407 -7.52 7.60 -19.77
C LYS A 407 -8.39 6.40 -20.15
N ASP A 408 -7.77 5.34 -20.68
CA ASP A 408 -8.47 4.10 -20.98
C ASP A 408 -8.49 3.18 -19.74
N VAL A 409 -9.52 3.36 -18.90
CA VAL A 409 -9.72 2.58 -17.67
C VAL A 409 -9.97 1.09 -17.95
N GLY A 410 -10.44 0.76 -19.16
CA GLY A 410 -10.69 -0.62 -19.59
C GLY A 410 -9.45 -1.34 -20.09
N ARG A 411 -8.36 -0.62 -20.38
CA ARG A 411 -7.10 -1.21 -20.83
C ARG A 411 -6.43 -1.95 -19.68
N ASP A 412 -5.91 -3.13 -20.01
CA ASP A 412 -5.07 -3.94 -19.12
C ASP A 412 -3.90 -3.12 -18.57
N PRO A 413 -3.83 -2.89 -17.25
CA PRO A 413 -2.73 -2.14 -16.63
C PRO A 413 -1.36 -2.71 -16.99
N SER A 414 -1.24 -4.04 -17.08
CA SER A 414 0.00 -4.73 -17.42
C SER A 414 0.52 -4.39 -18.82
N LYS A 415 -0.40 -4.11 -19.76
CA LYS A 415 -0.10 -3.71 -21.14
C LYS A 415 -0.04 -2.20 -21.32
N ALA A 416 -0.62 -1.44 -20.40
CA ALA A 416 -0.60 0.01 -20.42
C ALA A 416 0.73 0.54 -19.90
N VAL A 417 1.26 -0.06 -18.83
CA VAL A 417 2.41 0.47 -18.09
C VAL A 417 3.54 -0.54 -17.93
N GLY A 418 3.25 -1.74 -17.47
CA GLY A 418 4.25 -2.78 -17.22
C GLY A 418 3.64 -3.94 -16.44
N ALA A 419 4.17 -5.14 -16.64
CA ALA A 419 3.57 -6.36 -16.11
C ALA A 419 3.76 -6.55 -14.61
N GLY A 420 4.64 -5.77 -13.98
CA GLY A 420 4.77 -5.75 -12.52
C GLY A 420 5.78 -6.75 -11.96
N TRP A 421 6.28 -7.70 -12.76
CA TRP A 421 7.28 -8.69 -12.31
C TRP A 421 8.63 -8.09 -11.89
N ILE A 422 8.91 -6.85 -12.29
CA ILE A 422 10.09 -6.07 -11.90
C ILE A 422 9.67 -4.81 -11.14
N ALA A 423 10.50 -4.38 -10.20
CA ALA A 423 10.13 -3.42 -9.17
C ALA A 423 9.67 -2.06 -9.73
N GLU A 424 10.34 -1.53 -10.75
CA GLU A 424 9.96 -0.25 -11.36
C GLU A 424 8.63 -0.33 -12.11
N GLU A 425 8.31 -1.48 -12.71
CA GLU A 425 7.01 -1.72 -13.35
C GLU A 425 5.91 -1.88 -12.31
N ALA A 426 6.15 -2.64 -11.23
CA ALA A 426 5.18 -2.82 -10.14
C ALA A 426 4.75 -1.47 -9.57
N LEU A 427 5.74 -0.62 -9.27
CA LEU A 427 5.51 0.75 -8.78
C LEU A 427 4.69 1.58 -9.79
N ALA A 428 5.13 1.63 -11.05
CA ALA A 428 4.49 2.48 -12.05
C ALA A 428 3.06 2.02 -12.37
N THR A 429 2.83 0.70 -12.46
CA THR A 429 1.51 0.13 -12.74
C THR A 429 0.57 0.31 -11.54
N ALA A 430 1.05 0.15 -10.31
CA ALA A 430 0.26 0.44 -9.11
C ALA A 430 -0.14 1.93 -9.01
N LEU A 431 0.79 2.85 -9.32
CA LEU A 431 0.48 4.28 -9.41
C LEU A 431 -0.56 4.57 -10.50
N TYR A 432 -0.44 3.93 -11.66
CA TYR A 432 -1.44 4.03 -12.72
C TYR A 432 -2.82 3.57 -12.23
N CYS A 433 -2.92 2.39 -11.61
CA CYS A 433 -4.19 1.86 -11.10
C CYS A 433 -4.83 2.76 -10.05
N LEU A 434 -4.03 3.39 -9.18
CA LEU A 434 -4.53 4.40 -8.24
C LEU A 434 -5.05 5.64 -8.96
N LEU A 435 -4.27 6.20 -9.90
CA LEU A 435 -4.54 7.50 -10.50
C LEU A 435 -5.63 7.45 -11.57
N VAL A 436 -5.78 6.33 -12.28
CA VAL A 436 -6.79 6.16 -13.35
C VAL A 436 -8.22 6.09 -12.80
N VAL A 437 -8.37 5.77 -11.51
CA VAL A 437 -9.65 5.75 -10.77
C VAL A 437 -9.78 6.89 -9.76
N ASP A 438 -9.06 8.00 -9.99
CA ASP A 438 -9.10 9.21 -9.15
C ASP A 438 -8.77 8.95 -7.66
N GLY A 439 -7.93 7.95 -7.39
CA GLY A 439 -7.45 7.58 -6.06
C GLY A 439 -8.45 6.82 -5.20
N ASP A 440 -9.50 6.26 -5.79
CA ASP A 440 -10.50 5.47 -5.08
C ASP A 440 -9.97 4.14 -4.54
N PRO A 441 -9.89 3.90 -3.20
CA PRO A 441 -9.23 2.71 -2.66
C PRO A 441 -9.77 1.38 -3.18
N ARG A 442 -11.09 1.15 -3.18
CA ARG A 442 -11.67 -0.13 -3.65
C ARG A 442 -11.47 -0.32 -5.16
N PRO A 443 -11.84 0.65 -6.04
CA PRO A 443 -11.49 0.62 -7.46
C PRO A 443 -10.01 0.46 -7.74
N ALA A 444 -9.11 1.08 -6.96
CA ALA A 444 -7.67 1.01 -7.20
C ALA A 444 -7.14 -0.40 -7.01
N VAL A 445 -7.51 -1.06 -5.91
CA VAL A 445 -7.11 -2.47 -5.68
C VAL A 445 -7.80 -3.41 -6.66
N ALA A 446 -9.08 -3.21 -6.97
CA ALA A 446 -9.82 -4.02 -7.92
C ALA A 446 -9.25 -3.90 -9.34
N ARG A 447 -8.89 -2.68 -9.77
CA ARG A 447 -8.28 -2.41 -11.07
C ARG A 447 -6.90 -3.05 -11.17
N ALA A 448 -6.12 -3.00 -10.10
CA ALA A 448 -4.79 -3.62 -10.04
C ALA A 448 -4.86 -5.15 -10.04
N ALA A 449 -5.75 -5.73 -9.23
CA ALA A 449 -5.98 -7.17 -9.16
C ALA A 449 -6.53 -7.72 -10.50
N HIS A 450 -7.31 -6.92 -11.22
CA HIS A 450 -7.75 -7.23 -12.59
C HIS A 450 -6.70 -6.76 -13.61
N SER A 451 -5.54 -7.40 -13.62
CA SER A 451 -4.49 -7.17 -14.61
C SER A 451 -3.85 -8.50 -15.01
N SER A 452 -3.35 -8.61 -16.25
CA SER A 452 -2.71 -9.87 -16.71
C SER A 452 -1.26 -10.05 -16.20
N GLY A 453 -0.84 -9.20 -15.26
CA GLY A 453 0.52 -9.14 -14.75
C GLY A 453 0.67 -9.83 -13.39
N ASP A 454 1.58 -9.29 -12.62
CA ASP A 454 1.87 -9.63 -11.22
C ASP A 454 0.82 -8.99 -10.30
N SER A 455 -0.40 -9.51 -10.38
CA SER A 455 -1.61 -8.80 -9.93
C SER A 455 -1.71 -8.62 -8.42
N ASP A 456 -1.21 -9.56 -7.61
CA ASP A 456 -1.08 -9.43 -6.16
C ASP A 456 -0.11 -8.32 -5.78
N SER A 457 1.10 -8.30 -6.34
CA SER A 457 2.10 -7.26 -6.10
C SER A 457 1.66 -5.87 -6.55
N ILE A 458 1.05 -5.76 -7.74
CA ILE A 458 0.50 -4.49 -8.23
C ILE A 458 -0.64 -4.03 -7.31
N ALA A 459 -1.55 -4.93 -6.91
CA ALA A 459 -2.68 -4.59 -6.06
C ALA A 459 -2.26 -4.25 -4.63
N ALA A 460 -1.27 -4.95 -4.07
CA ALA A 460 -0.66 -4.67 -2.78
C ALA A 460 -0.10 -3.25 -2.74
N LEU A 461 0.70 -2.87 -3.74
CA LEU A 461 1.23 -1.50 -3.85
C LEU A 461 0.12 -0.46 -4.06
N ALA A 462 -0.85 -0.73 -4.94
CA ALA A 462 -1.96 0.18 -5.19
C ALA A 462 -2.80 0.40 -3.91
N GLY A 463 -3.05 -0.66 -3.15
CA GLY A 463 -3.73 -0.62 -1.87
C GLY A 463 -2.93 0.12 -0.80
N ALA A 464 -1.61 -0.09 -0.73
CA ALA A 464 -0.73 0.66 0.15
C ALA A 464 -0.81 2.18 -0.13
N PHE A 465 -0.76 2.58 -1.40
CA PHE A 465 -0.86 3.98 -1.81
C PHE A 465 -2.25 4.57 -1.54
N ALA A 466 -3.31 3.85 -1.90
CA ALA A 466 -4.68 4.29 -1.65
C ALA A 466 -4.94 4.47 -0.14
N GLY A 467 -4.51 3.49 0.64
CA GLY A 467 -4.59 3.51 2.09
C GLY A 467 -3.77 4.63 2.72
N ALA A 468 -2.58 4.92 2.19
CA ALA A 468 -1.77 6.04 2.62
C ALA A 468 -2.45 7.40 2.31
N SER A 469 -3.12 7.51 1.16
CA SER A 469 -3.80 8.73 0.74
C SER A 469 -5.09 9.02 1.52
N ARG A 470 -5.78 7.98 1.99
CA ARG A 470 -7.17 8.05 2.45
C ARG A 470 -7.39 7.58 3.88
N GLY A 471 -6.54 6.70 4.37
CA GLY A 471 -6.62 6.13 5.71
C GLY A 471 -7.64 5.01 5.85
N LEU A 472 -7.71 4.47 7.06
CA LEU A 472 -8.37 3.19 7.38
C LEU A 472 -9.88 3.15 7.07
N VAL A 473 -10.59 4.28 7.22
CA VAL A 473 -12.05 4.33 7.13
C VAL A 473 -12.59 3.93 5.75
N TYR A 474 -11.77 4.04 4.71
CA TYR A 474 -12.15 3.70 3.34
C TYR A 474 -12.04 2.22 3.01
N TRP A 475 -11.45 1.42 3.90
CA TRP A 475 -11.46 -0.02 3.79
C TRP A 475 -12.68 -0.59 4.52
N PRO A 476 -13.55 -1.35 3.82
CA PRO A 476 -14.72 -1.96 4.45
C PRO A 476 -14.32 -2.74 5.71
N PRO A 477 -15.01 -2.54 6.85
CA PRO A 477 -14.71 -3.27 8.08
C PRO A 477 -14.66 -4.79 7.88
N GLU A 478 -15.59 -5.33 7.11
CA GLU A 478 -15.67 -6.76 6.77
C GLU A 478 -14.44 -7.26 6.01
N TRP A 479 -13.79 -6.43 5.19
CA TRP A 479 -12.55 -6.79 4.50
C TRP A 479 -11.40 -6.87 5.50
N ARG A 480 -11.30 -5.89 6.39
CA ARG A 480 -10.25 -5.84 7.43
C ARG A 480 -10.39 -6.99 8.42
N GLU A 481 -11.62 -7.33 8.80
CA GLU A 481 -11.88 -8.41 9.75
C GLU A 481 -11.68 -9.81 9.17
N ALA A 482 -11.77 -9.98 7.85
CA ALA A 482 -11.57 -11.27 7.20
C ALA A 482 -10.09 -11.55 6.88
N LEU A 483 -9.23 -10.54 6.87
CA LEU A 483 -7.82 -10.71 6.48
C LEU A 483 -7.03 -11.62 7.43
N GLU A 484 -6.27 -12.52 6.83
CA GLU A 484 -5.16 -13.20 7.48
C GLU A 484 -4.18 -12.17 8.08
N TYR A 485 -3.68 -12.45 9.28
CA TYR A 485 -2.76 -11.57 10.03
C TYR A 485 -3.31 -10.18 10.41
N LYS A 486 -4.63 -9.92 10.35
CA LYS A 486 -5.22 -8.64 10.80
C LYS A 486 -4.75 -8.17 12.18
N ASP A 487 -4.50 -9.09 13.11
CA ASP A 487 -4.03 -8.78 14.45
C ASP A 487 -2.57 -8.28 14.44
N ARG A 488 -1.71 -8.88 13.59
CA ARG A 488 -0.33 -8.43 13.40
C ARG A 488 -0.28 -7.08 12.70
N ILE A 489 -1.11 -6.88 11.67
CA ILE A 489 -1.26 -5.59 10.97
C ILE A 489 -1.70 -4.51 11.97
N SER A 490 -2.72 -4.80 12.78
CA SER A 490 -3.23 -3.87 13.80
C SER A 490 -2.20 -3.57 14.88
N ALA A 491 -1.46 -4.58 15.34
CA ALA A 491 -0.39 -4.40 16.33
C ALA A 491 0.74 -3.53 15.79
N LEU A 492 1.15 -3.76 14.54
CA LEU A 492 2.19 -2.98 13.87
C LEU A 492 1.75 -1.51 13.71
N ALA A 493 0.55 -1.28 13.18
CA ALA A 493 -0.02 0.06 13.05
C ALA A 493 -0.08 0.77 14.42
N ALA A 494 -0.54 0.07 15.46
CA ALA A 494 -0.65 0.64 16.81
C ALA A 494 0.69 1.01 17.45
N VAL A 495 1.81 0.43 17.03
CA VAL A 495 3.15 0.86 17.50
C VAL A 495 3.50 2.23 16.93
N TRP A 496 3.18 2.47 15.66
CA TRP A 496 3.49 3.71 14.97
C TRP A 496 2.41 4.77 15.08
N ASP A 497 1.22 4.40 15.56
CA ASP A 497 0.12 5.32 15.80
C ASP A 497 0.15 5.99 17.20
N LYS A 498 1.09 5.60 18.07
CA LYS A 498 1.14 6.09 19.47
C LYS A 498 2.03 7.31 19.67
N THR A 499 1.48 8.48 19.32
CA THR A 499 1.57 9.67 20.18
C THR A 499 0.19 10.32 20.24
N ALA A 500 -0.64 9.81 21.16
CA ALA A 500 -1.81 10.51 21.70
C ALA A 500 -1.39 11.33 22.92
#